data_AF-A0A356KB85-F1
#
_entry.id   AF-A0A356KB85-F1
#
_cell.length_a   1.000
_cell.length_b   1.000
_cell.length_c   1.000
_cell.angle_alpha   90.00
_cell.angle_beta   90.00
_cell.angle_gamma   90.00
#
_symmetry.space_group_name_H-M   'P 1'
#
loop_
_entity.id
_entity.type
_entity.pdbx_description
1 polymer ?
#
loop_
_entity_poly.entity_id
_entity_poly.type
_entity_poly.pdbx_seq_one_letter_code
_entity_poly.pdbx_strand_id
1 'polypeptide(L)'
;EPPKHHFTLLRNPDGDYLGSEDGERLELFDHVDDKAIWEQLESDTFGHPASSIELHSDPHHDGHLLSRAGIKVGADANPSEEAATYTAHHGPALMPSDYLATFQENGWVCLASILSPDIVDELERVACCGRWSDREYDRETPLLNQTTAFAQAAVEPVSLWLIRQYLSTEEIRLAHSPGLAVLTPDDGKRDVQGWHSDFPYLWGITRKRDNDQRIPAGMSGELSMGVQRNICVSEFTRENGATCFKLGTHVLNSGPPTEWGTGSIYAQRGHRAAHGLPYQGPEADIVEAPAGSII
;
A
#
# COMPACT_ATOMS: atom_id res chain seq x y z
N GLU A 1 -12.47 10.39 -3.43
CA GLU A 1 -13.21 9.53 -4.39
C GLU A 1 -12.26 8.49 -4.99
N PRO A 2 -12.74 7.25 -5.26
CA PRO A 2 -11.95 6.23 -5.95
C PRO A 2 -11.53 6.67 -7.37
N PRO A 3 -10.30 6.35 -7.82
CA PRO A 3 -9.91 6.55 -9.21
C PRO A 3 -10.84 5.80 -10.17
N LYS A 4 -11.16 6.42 -11.30
CA LYS A 4 -12.01 5.80 -12.35
C LYS A 4 -11.22 4.94 -13.32
N HIS A 5 -9.90 5.10 -13.33
CA HIS A 5 -9.00 4.43 -14.24
C HIS A 5 -7.89 3.76 -13.41
N HIS A 6 -7.59 2.53 -13.80
CA HIS A 6 -6.49 1.74 -13.29
C HIS A 6 -5.79 1.08 -14.46
N PHE A 7 -4.46 1.01 -14.35
CA PHE A 7 -3.67 0.15 -15.21
C PHE A 7 -3.93 -1.32 -14.88
N THR A 8 -3.42 -2.18 -15.76
CA THR A 8 -3.50 -3.64 -15.69
C THR A 8 -2.09 -4.21 -15.58
N LEU A 9 -1.96 -5.26 -14.76
CA LEU A 9 -0.74 -6.06 -14.66
C LEU A 9 -1.00 -7.39 -15.36
N LEU A 10 -0.18 -7.74 -16.35
CA LEU A 10 -0.28 -9.01 -17.07
C LEU A 10 0.72 -10.00 -16.50
N ARG A 11 0.26 -11.18 -16.07
CA ARG A 11 1.12 -12.22 -15.50
C ARG A 11 1.14 -13.47 -16.36
N ASN A 12 2.33 -14.06 -16.52
CA ASN A 12 2.47 -15.35 -17.18
C ASN A 12 2.03 -16.51 -16.24
N PRO A 13 2.02 -17.77 -16.71
CA PRO A 13 1.66 -18.92 -15.88
C PRO A 13 2.57 -19.16 -14.66
N ASP A 14 3.83 -18.71 -14.71
CA ASP A 14 4.79 -18.84 -13.62
C ASP A 14 4.67 -17.71 -12.58
N GLY A 15 3.91 -16.67 -12.92
CA GLY A 15 3.60 -15.54 -12.05
C GLY A 15 4.47 -14.31 -12.24
N ASP A 16 5.36 -14.29 -13.24
CA ASP A 16 6.15 -13.13 -13.64
C ASP A 16 5.29 -12.12 -14.41
N TYR A 17 5.66 -10.84 -14.32
CA TYR A 17 4.95 -9.74 -14.98
C TYR A 17 5.48 -9.52 -16.39
N LEU A 18 4.58 -9.50 -17.36
CA LEU A 18 4.90 -9.12 -18.73
C LEU A 18 5.13 -7.61 -18.81
N GLY A 19 6.20 -7.20 -19.48
CA GLY A 19 6.53 -5.80 -19.66
C GLY A 19 7.42 -5.55 -20.86
N SER A 20 7.98 -4.34 -20.91
CA SER A 20 8.92 -3.91 -21.95
C SER A 20 9.84 -2.81 -21.43
N GLU A 21 11.15 -3.03 -21.41
CA GLU A 21 12.13 -2.02 -20.98
C GLU A 21 12.37 -0.93 -22.04
N ASP A 22 12.54 -1.31 -23.30
CA ASP A 22 12.97 -0.42 -24.39
C ASP A 22 11.82 0.05 -25.29
N GLY A 23 10.61 -0.47 -25.07
CA GLY A 23 9.46 -0.22 -25.93
C GLY A 23 9.50 -1.01 -27.25
N GLU A 24 10.48 -1.89 -27.41
CA GLU A 24 10.68 -2.71 -28.60
C GLU A 24 10.44 -4.19 -28.32
N ARG A 25 10.81 -4.72 -27.16
CA ARG A 25 10.73 -6.15 -26.84
C ARG A 25 9.85 -6.42 -25.62
N LEU A 26 9.20 -7.57 -25.65
CA LEU A 26 8.48 -8.09 -24.49
C LEU A 26 9.45 -8.88 -23.63
N GLU A 27 9.36 -8.67 -22.32
CA GLU A 27 10.21 -9.31 -21.31
C GLU A 27 9.39 -9.64 -20.07
N LEU A 28 9.95 -10.47 -19.20
CA LEU A 28 9.35 -10.85 -17.92
C LEU A 28 10.10 -10.21 -16.76
N PHE A 29 9.36 -9.73 -15.78
CA PHE A 29 9.87 -9.06 -14.59
C PHE A 29 9.30 -9.73 -13.33
N ASP A 30 10.13 -9.85 -12.29
CA ASP A 30 9.73 -10.35 -10.97
C ASP A 30 9.20 -9.24 -10.05
N HIS A 31 9.08 -8.02 -10.57
CA HIS A 31 8.61 -6.81 -9.90
C HIS A 31 7.76 -5.97 -10.86
N VAL A 32 7.10 -4.94 -10.31
CA VAL A 32 6.27 -4.02 -11.08
C VAL A 32 6.79 -2.60 -10.93
N ASP A 33 7.50 -2.16 -11.96
CA ASP A 33 7.80 -0.75 -12.24
C ASP A 33 7.03 -0.32 -13.51
N ASP A 34 7.34 0.86 -14.04
CA ASP A 34 6.71 1.40 -15.25
C ASP A 34 6.77 0.47 -16.47
N LYS A 35 7.74 -0.44 -16.54
CA LYS A 35 7.93 -1.37 -17.67
C LYS A 35 6.89 -2.47 -17.68
N ALA A 36 6.28 -2.78 -16.55
CA ALA A 36 5.35 -3.88 -16.37
C ALA A 36 3.89 -3.41 -16.23
N ILE A 37 3.59 -2.19 -16.69
CA ILE A 37 2.27 -1.56 -16.65
C ILE A 37 1.62 -1.60 -18.03
N TRP A 38 0.33 -1.92 -18.07
CA TRP A 38 -0.48 -1.94 -19.28
C TRP A 38 -1.76 -1.14 -19.10
N GLU A 39 -2.23 -0.50 -20.16
CA GLU A 39 -3.54 0.14 -20.25
C GLU A 39 -4.48 -0.76 -21.07
N GLN A 40 -5.69 -1.00 -20.57
CA GLN A 40 -6.73 -1.66 -21.37
C GLN A 40 -7.34 -0.60 -22.30
N LEU A 41 -6.95 -0.61 -23.57
CA LEU A 41 -7.43 0.37 -24.56
C LEU A 41 -8.84 0.02 -25.05
N GLU A 42 -9.05 -1.26 -25.37
CA GLU A 42 -10.31 -1.85 -25.81
C GLU A 42 -10.47 -3.22 -25.14
N SER A 43 -11.63 -3.88 -25.25
CA SER A 43 -11.89 -5.16 -24.56
C SER A 43 -10.92 -6.29 -24.92
N ASP A 44 -10.27 -6.19 -26.07
CA ASP A 44 -9.34 -7.18 -26.65
C ASP A 44 -7.94 -6.60 -26.85
N THR A 45 -7.63 -5.41 -26.33
CA THR A 45 -6.36 -4.74 -26.61
C THR A 45 -5.74 -4.12 -25.37
N PHE A 46 -4.48 -4.48 -25.11
CA PHE A 46 -3.64 -3.86 -24.09
C PHE A 46 -2.55 -3.00 -24.73
N GLY A 47 -2.42 -1.75 -24.30
CA GLY A 47 -1.35 -0.83 -24.73
C GLY A 47 -0.33 -0.61 -23.64
N HIS A 48 0.95 -0.54 -23.98
CA HIS A 48 1.99 -0.17 -23.02
C HIS A 48 2.11 1.36 -22.94
N PRO A 49 1.86 2.02 -21.79
CA PRO A 49 1.71 3.47 -21.71
C PRO A 49 2.92 4.29 -22.19
N ALA A 50 4.14 3.76 -21.99
CA ALA A 50 5.38 4.44 -22.37
C ALA A 50 5.91 4.08 -23.76
N SER A 51 5.23 3.20 -24.51
CA SER A 51 5.69 2.74 -25.83
C SER A 51 4.54 2.62 -26.83
N SER A 52 4.85 2.22 -28.06
CA SER A 52 3.82 1.90 -29.06
C SER A 52 3.50 0.41 -29.12
N ILE A 53 3.80 -0.34 -28.06
CA ILE A 53 3.46 -1.76 -28.01
C ILE A 53 1.99 -1.91 -27.70
N GLU A 54 1.31 -2.63 -28.59
CA GLU A 54 -0.06 -3.10 -28.41
C GLU A 54 -0.08 -4.62 -28.46
N LEU A 55 -0.83 -5.22 -27.53
CA LEU A 55 -1.09 -6.64 -27.46
C LEU A 55 -2.56 -6.89 -27.72
N HIS A 56 -2.85 -7.67 -28.76
CA HIS A 56 -4.18 -8.21 -29.00
C HIS A 56 -4.39 -9.42 -28.09
N SER A 57 -5.58 -9.50 -27.51
CA SER A 57 -5.96 -10.41 -26.46
C SER A 57 -7.17 -11.21 -26.92
N ASP A 58 -6.99 -12.52 -27.11
CA ASP A 58 -8.08 -13.45 -27.29
C ASP A 58 -8.50 -14.00 -25.92
N PRO A 59 -9.74 -13.74 -25.43
CA PRO A 59 -10.20 -14.28 -24.17
C PRO A 59 -10.18 -15.80 -24.16
N HIS A 60 -9.68 -16.36 -23.07
CA HIS A 60 -9.58 -17.79 -22.81
C HIS A 60 -10.12 -18.08 -21.41
N HIS A 61 -10.50 -19.34 -21.14
CA HIS A 61 -11.17 -19.69 -19.89
C HIS A 61 -10.36 -19.33 -18.62
N ASP A 62 -9.03 -19.37 -18.74
CA ASP A 62 -8.09 -19.09 -17.65
C ASP A 62 -7.37 -17.73 -17.78
N GLY A 63 -7.76 -16.88 -18.73
CA GLY A 63 -7.10 -15.58 -18.95
C GLY A 63 -7.14 -15.10 -20.40
N HIS A 64 -5.99 -14.68 -20.90
CA HIS A 64 -5.83 -14.03 -22.20
C HIS A 64 -4.73 -14.71 -23.01
N LEU A 65 -5.02 -15.08 -24.25
CA LEU A 65 -3.99 -15.48 -25.22
C LEU A 65 -3.53 -14.23 -25.95
N LEU A 66 -2.27 -13.85 -25.73
CA LEU A 66 -1.75 -12.59 -26.22
C LEU A 66 -1.04 -12.76 -27.57
N SER A 67 -1.17 -11.76 -28.44
CA SER A 67 -0.40 -11.65 -29.67
C SER A 67 0.02 -10.21 -29.94
N ARG A 68 1.19 -10.03 -30.56
CA ARG A 68 1.74 -8.73 -30.96
C ARG A 68 1.98 -8.76 -32.46
N ALA A 69 1.37 -7.83 -33.20
CA ALA A 69 1.45 -7.79 -34.67
C ALA A 69 1.14 -9.15 -35.34
N GLY A 70 0.16 -9.89 -34.80
CA GLY A 70 -0.25 -11.22 -35.28
C GLY A 70 0.66 -12.39 -34.85
N ILE A 71 1.71 -12.13 -34.08
CA ILE A 71 2.64 -13.14 -33.55
C ILE A 71 2.24 -13.47 -32.12
N LYS A 72 2.02 -14.75 -31.80
CA LYS A 72 1.62 -15.20 -30.47
C LYS A 72 2.76 -15.05 -29.46
N VAL A 73 2.41 -14.66 -28.24
CA VAL A 73 3.34 -14.50 -27.11
C VAL A 73 3.38 -15.80 -26.30
N GLY A 74 4.57 -16.41 -26.21
CA GLY A 74 4.84 -17.59 -25.39
C GLY A 74 5.02 -17.24 -23.92
N ALA A 75 5.13 -18.25 -23.04
CA ALA A 75 5.17 -18.05 -21.59
C ALA A 75 6.43 -17.30 -21.11
N ASP A 76 7.48 -17.30 -21.91
CA ASP A 76 8.76 -16.62 -21.74
C ASP A 76 8.80 -15.22 -22.38
N ALA A 77 7.63 -14.68 -22.76
CA ALA A 77 7.44 -13.43 -23.50
C ALA A 77 7.99 -13.43 -24.95
N ASN A 78 8.53 -14.54 -25.46
CA ASN A 78 9.04 -14.64 -26.83
C ASN A 78 7.96 -15.08 -27.83
N PRO A 79 8.18 -14.84 -29.15
CA PRO A 79 7.36 -15.43 -30.20
C PRO A 79 7.25 -16.96 -30.10
N SER A 80 6.04 -17.50 -30.19
CA SER A 80 5.77 -18.93 -30.11
C SER A 80 4.71 -19.39 -31.13
N GLU A 81 4.69 -20.68 -31.48
CA GLU A 81 3.61 -21.28 -32.29
C GLU A 81 2.29 -21.38 -31.50
N GLU A 82 2.40 -21.55 -30.18
CA GLU A 82 1.30 -21.62 -29.22
C GLU A 82 1.37 -20.42 -28.26
N ALA A 83 0.24 -19.73 -28.09
CA ALA A 83 0.16 -18.61 -27.16
C ALA A 83 0.06 -19.16 -25.73
N ALA A 84 0.82 -18.56 -24.81
CA ALA A 84 0.61 -18.81 -23.39
C ALA A 84 -0.61 -18.06 -22.89
N THR A 85 -1.21 -18.57 -21.81
CA THR A 85 -2.29 -17.87 -21.11
C THR A 85 -1.71 -16.90 -20.11
N TYR A 86 -2.05 -15.63 -20.27
CA TYR A 86 -1.71 -14.55 -19.35
C TYR A 86 -2.93 -14.14 -18.54
N THR A 87 -2.76 -13.85 -17.26
CA THR A 87 -3.84 -13.33 -16.41
C THR A 87 -3.71 -11.81 -16.26
N ALA A 88 -4.83 -11.11 -16.46
CA ALA A 88 -4.93 -9.68 -16.20
C ALA A 88 -5.30 -9.43 -14.73
N HIS A 89 -4.52 -8.61 -14.05
CA HIS A 89 -4.74 -8.23 -12.67
C HIS A 89 -4.93 -6.72 -12.56
N HIS A 90 -5.73 -6.31 -11.56
CA HIS A 90 -5.93 -4.92 -11.19
C HIS A 90 -4.59 -4.26 -10.82
N GLY A 91 -4.30 -3.11 -11.41
CA GLY A 91 -3.05 -2.38 -11.23
C GLY A 91 -3.25 -0.97 -10.65
N PRO A 92 -2.18 -0.17 -10.66
CA PRO A 92 -2.18 1.16 -10.06
C PRO A 92 -3.02 2.18 -10.85
N ALA A 93 -3.42 3.26 -10.19
CA ALA A 93 -4.13 4.36 -10.85
C ALA A 93 -3.18 5.34 -11.57
N LEU A 94 -1.90 5.39 -11.15
CA LEU A 94 -0.83 6.21 -11.73
C LEU A 94 0.37 5.32 -12.08
N MET A 95 1.35 5.85 -12.82
CA MET A 95 2.59 5.12 -13.08
C MET A 95 3.36 4.91 -11.76
N PRO A 96 4.01 3.75 -11.55
CA PRO A 96 4.89 3.53 -10.41
C PRO A 96 5.91 4.66 -10.17
N SER A 97 6.51 5.21 -11.22
CA SER A 97 7.46 6.34 -11.10
C SER A 97 6.83 7.62 -10.57
N ASP A 98 5.57 7.91 -10.89
CA ASP A 98 4.85 9.08 -10.36
C ASP A 98 4.61 8.94 -8.84
N TYR A 99 4.26 7.73 -8.40
CA TYR A 99 4.18 7.43 -6.97
C TYR A 99 5.54 7.52 -6.30
N LEU A 100 6.61 7.02 -6.93
CA LEU A 100 7.96 7.08 -6.38
C LEU A 100 8.43 8.52 -6.19
N ALA A 101 8.22 9.39 -7.18
CA ALA A 101 8.56 10.80 -7.09
C ALA A 101 7.85 11.47 -5.91
N THR A 102 6.55 11.22 -5.76
CA THR A 102 5.75 11.71 -4.62
C THR A 102 6.31 11.18 -3.30
N PHE A 103 6.63 9.89 -3.24
CA PHE A 103 7.12 9.23 -2.03
C PHE A 103 8.47 9.78 -1.59
N GLN A 104 9.40 9.98 -2.52
CA GLN A 104 10.72 10.55 -2.25
C GLN A 104 10.63 12.01 -1.79
N GLU A 105 9.75 12.81 -2.39
CA GLU A 105 9.58 14.22 -2.03
C GLU A 105 8.93 14.39 -0.65
N ASN A 106 7.90 13.59 -0.35
CA ASN A 106 7.02 13.84 0.78
C ASN A 106 7.25 12.90 1.97
N GLY A 107 7.94 11.77 1.76
CA GLY A 107 8.11 10.70 2.74
C GLY A 107 6.85 9.86 2.98
N TRP A 108 5.83 10.04 2.14
CA TRP A 108 4.61 9.24 2.10
C TRP A 108 4.03 9.28 0.68
N VAL A 109 3.17 8.32 0.35
CA VAL A 109 2.41 8.30 -0.90
C VAL A 109 1.12 7.52 -0.69
N CYS A 110 0.05 7.84 -1.41
CA CYS A 110 -1.19 7.06 -1.40
C CYS A 110 -1.40 6.38 -2.75
N LEU A 111 -1.35 5.04 -2.76
CA LEU A 111 -1.73 4.21 -3.90
C LEU A 111 -3.24 3.99 -3.81
N ALA A 112 -4.00 4.97 -4.31
CA ALA A 112 -5.45 4.98 -4.18
C ALA A 112 -6.11 3.78 -4.88
N SER A 113 -6.92 3.01 -4.14
CA SER A 113 -7.68 1.85 -4.64
C SER A 113 -6.81 0.82 -5.41
N ILE A 114 -5.56 0.63 -5.01
CA ILE A 114 -4.63 -0.33 -5.63
C ILE A 114 -5.03 -1.79 -5.40
N LEU A 115 -5.79 -2.08 -4.35
CA LEU A 115 -6.35 -3.41 -4.14
C LEU A 115 -7.66 -3.55 -4.91
N SER A 116 -7.86 -4.71 -5.55
CA SER A 116 -9.11 -4.99 -6.27
C SER A 116 -10.30 -5.04 -5.31
N PRO A 117 -11.53 -4.77 -5.80
CA PRO A 117 -12.73 -4.82 -4.97
C PRO A 117 -12.94 -6.16 -4.23
N ASP A 118 -12.58 -7.28 -4.86
CA ASP A 118 -12.70 -8.61 -4.25
C ASP A 118 -11.74 -8.81 -3.06
N ILE A 119 -10.51 -8.27 -3.17
CA ILE A 119 -9.57 -8.27 -2.04
C ILE A 119 -10.13 -7.40 -0.92
N VAL A 120 -10.62 -6.20 -1.24
CA VAL A 120 -11.18 -5.27 -0.25
C VAL A 120 -12.34 -5.90 0.51
N ASP A 121 -13.28 -6.55 -0.19
CA ASP A 121 -14.41 -7.22 0.46
C ASP A 121 -13.98 -8.31 1.44
N GLU A 122 -12.98 -9.11 1.07
CA GLU A 122 -12.43 -10.14 1.96
C GLU A 122 -11.72 -9.54 3.18
N LEU A 123 -11.02 -8.41 3.01
CA LEU A 123 -10.43 -7.66 4.12
C LEU A 123 -11.53 -7.09 5.05
N GLU A 124 -12.60 -6.51 4.49
CA GLU A 124 -13.74 -6.01 5.27
C GLU A 124 -14.45 -7.15 6.03
N ARG A 125 -14.60 -8.31 5.39
CA ARG A 125 -15.21 -9.50 5.96
C ARG A 125 -14.45 -9.99 7.17
N VAL A 126 -13.13 -10.07 7.06
CA VAL A 126 -12.26 -10.47 8.17
C VAL A 126 -12.24 -9.39 9.26
N ALA A 127 -12.14 -8.12 8.88
CA ALA A 127 -12.14 -7.01 9.82
C ALA A 127 -13.49 -6.78 10.52
N CYS A 128 -14.55 -7.43 10.05
CA CYS A 128 -15.93 -7.25 10.54
C CYS A 128 -16.35 -5.78 10.49
N CYS A 129 -16.06 -5.10 9.38
CA CYS A 129 -16.46 -3.72 9.15
C CYS A 129 -17.42 -3.58 7.95
N GLY A 130 -17.98 -2.39 7.76
CA GLY A 130 -18.94 -2.12 6.68
C GLY A 130 -20.15 -3.05 6.76
N ARG A 131 -20.41 -3.80 5.67
CA ARG A 131 -21.53 -4.75 5.55
C ARG A 131 -21.40 -5.99 6.44
N TRP A 132 -20.22 -6.20 7.03
CA TRP A 132 -19.91 -7.34 7.89
C TRP A 132 -19.84 -6.95 9.38
N SER A 133 -20.34 -5.78 9.73
CA SER A 133 -20.29 -5.22 11.09
C SER A 133 -21.12 -5.97 12.14
N ASP A 134 -21.95 -6.91 11.71
CA ASP A 134 -22.72 -7.82 12.57
C ASP A 134 -21.93 -9.08 12.99
N ARG A 135 -20.71 -9.25 12.48
CA ARG A 135 -19.86 -10.41 12.76
C ARG A 135 -18.87 -10.16 13.90
N GLU A 136 -18.39 -11.26 14.49
CA GLU A 136 -17.33 -11.23 15.48
C GLU A 136 -15.97 -11.52 14.84
N TYR A 137 -14.97 -10.74 15.24
CA TYR A 137 -13.60 -10.85 14.77
C TYR A 137 -12.92 -12.12 15.31
N ASP A 138 -12.43 -12.97 14.41
CA ASP A 138 -11.60 -14.12 14.77
C ASP A 138 -10.22 -13.63 15.25
N ARG A 139 -9.93 -13.88 16.53
CA ARG A 139 -8.67 -13.54 17.20
C ARG A 139 -7.74 -14.75 17.39
N GLU A 140 -8.21 -15.95 17.08
CA GLU A 140 -7.45 -17.20 17.26
C GLU A 140 -6.54 -17.45 16.05
N THR A 141 -7.04 -17.16 14.84
CA THR A 141 -6.28 -17.36 13.60
C THR A 141 -5.43 -16.12 13.26
N PRO A 142 -4.11 -16.26 13.04
CA PRO A 142 -3.28 -15.17 12.55
C PRO A 142 -3.81 -14.58 11.25
N LEU A 143 -3.78 -13.26 11.10
CA LEU A 143 -4.42 -12.55 9.97
C LEU A 143 -3.99 -13.05 8.58
N LEU A 144 -2.68 -13.28 8.38
CA LEU A 144 -2.13 -13.82 7.13
C LEU A 144 -2.68 -15.22 6.78
N ASN A 145 -3.25 -15.93 7.75
CA ASN A 145 -3.79 -17.27 7.58
C ASN A 145 -5.33 -17.30 7.48
N GLN A 146 -6.00 -16.14 7.58
CA GLN A 146 -7.47 -16.10 7.55
C GLN A 146 -8.04 -16.14 6.13
N THR A 147 -7.36 -15.55 5.15
CA THR A 147 -7.76 -15.55 3.73
C THR A 147 -6.56 -15.18 2.85
N THR A 148 -6.57 -15.63 1.59
CA THR A 148 -5.53 -15.26 0.61
C THR A 148 -5.46 -13.77 0.36
N ALA A 149 -6.57 -13.03 0.58
CA ALA A 149 -6.62 -11.58 0.42
C ALA A 149 -5.61 -10.86 1.33
N PHE A 150 -5.36 -11.33 2.56
CA PHE A 150 -4.32 -10.74 3.42
C PHE A 150 -2.92 -10.97 2.88
N ALA A 151 -2.65 -12.16 2.33
CA ALA A 151 -1.37 -12.45 1.73
C ALA A 151 -1.15 -11.59 0.48
N GLN A 152 -2.12 -11.55 -0.43
CA GLN A 152 -2.09 -10.72 -1.64
C GLN A 152 -1.93 -9.24 -1.29
N ALA A 153 -2.72 -8.75 -0.33
CA ALA A 153 -2.61 -7.40 0.16
C ALA A 153 -1.28 -7.15 0.86
N ALA A 154 -0.63 -8.11 1.51
CA ALA A 154 0.70 -7.93 2.11
C ALA A 154 1.84 -7.89 1.08
N VAL A 155 1.66 -8.53 -0.07
CA VAL A 155 2.66 -8.62 -1.15
C VAL A 155 2.28 -7.87 -2.42
N GLU A 156 1.47 -6.81 -2.31
CA GLU A 156 1.08 -6.02 -3.48
C GLU A 156 2.33 -5.45 -4.17
N PRO A 157 2.53 -5.73 -5.46
CA PRO A 157 3.84 -5.60 -6.11
C PRO A 157 4.32 -4.16 -6.28
N VAL A 158 3.43 -3.20 -6.56
CA VAL A 158 3.82 -1.81 -6.79
C VAL A 158 4.32 -1.19 -5.50
N SER A 159 3.58 -1.35 -4.39
CA SER A 159 4.01 -0.84 -3.09
C SER A 159 5.31 -1.49 -2.60
N LEU A 160 5.54 -2.79 -2.85
CA LEU A 160 6.81 -3.43 -2.50
C LEU A 160 7.97 -2.86 -3.32
N TRP A 161 7.78 -2.64 -4.62
CA TRP A 161 8.79 -2.00 -5.46
C TRP A 161 9.10 -0.58 -4.97
N LEU A 162 8.07 0.23 -4.70
CA LEU A 162 8.23 1.59 -4.16
C LEU A 162 9.02 1.61 -2.85
N ILE A 163 8.73 0.69 -1.92
CA ILE A 163 9.47 0.58 -0.66
C ILE A 163 10.94 0.25 -0.90
N ARG A 164 11.26 -0.68 -1.81
CA ARG A 164 12.65 -1.01 -2.17
C ARG A 164 13.40 0.20 -2.72
N GLN A 165 12.76 0.94 -3.62
CA GLN A 165 13.35 2.16 -4.20
C GLN A 165 13.53 3.25 -3.14
N TYR A 166 12.53 3.49 -2.30
CA TYR A 166 12.57 4.50 -1.24
C TYR A 166 13.64 4.18 -0.18
N LEU A 167 13.77 2.91 0.22
CA LEU A 167 14.80 2.45 1.16
C LEU A 167 16.16 2.21 0.49
N SER A 168 16.25 2.34 -0.85
CA SER A 168 17.45 2.07 -1.65
C SER A 168 18.05 0.68 -1.38
N THR A 169 17.19 -0.34 -1.28
CA THR A 169 17.58 -1.73 -1.05
C THR A 169 16.57 -2.71 -1.62
N GLU A 170 17.06 -3.80 -2.21
CA GLU A 170 16.21 -4.91 -2.67
C GLU A 170 15.74 -5.79 -1.50
N GLU A 171 16.51 -5.80 -0.41
CA GLU A 171 16.30 -6.67 0.74
C GLU A 171 15.37 -6.04 1.79
N ILE A 172 14.07 -6.07 1.53
CA ILE A 172 13.05 -5.67 2.50
C ILE A 172 12.47 -6.88 3.24
N ARG A 173 12.10 -6.70 4.50
CA ARG A 173 11.53 -7.75 5.35
C ARG A 173 10.33 -7.23 6.13
N LEU A 174 9.35 -8.09 6.31
CA LEU A 174 8.22 -7.81 7.20
C LEU A 174 8.72 -7.74 8.65
N ALA A 175 8.69 -6.55 9.25
CA ALA A 175 9.19 -6.32 10.60
C ALA A 175 8.20 -6.74 11.70
N HIS A 176 6.90 -6.71 11.41
CA HIS A 176 5.84 -7.18 12.31
C HIS A 176 4.70 -7.80 11.49
N SER A 177 3.98 -8.75 12.06
CA SER A 177 2.77 -9.28 11.43
C SER A 177 1.74 -8.17 11.18
N PRO A 178 0.92 -8.26 10.13
CA PRO A 178 -0.19 -7.33 9.93
C PRO A 178 -1.11 -7.32 11.15
N GLY A 179 -1.63 -6.15 11.48
CA GLY A 179 -2.66 -5.95 12.49
C GLY A 179 -3.87 -5.25 11.88
N LEU A 180 -5.01 -5.31 12.59
CA LEU A 180 -6.20 -4.56 12.24
C LEU A 180 -6.51 -3.52 13.31
N ALA A 181 -6.64 -2.28 12.89
CA ALA A 181 -7.07 -1.17 13.72
C ALA A 181 -8.50 -0.77 13.33
N VAL A 182 -9.49 -1.52 13.85
CA VAL A 182 -10.92 -1.25 13.59
C VAL A 182 -11.45 -0.27 14.63
N LEU A 183 -11.94 0.86 14.17
CA LEU A 183 -12.44 1.95 15.01
C LEU A 183 -13.97 1.98 15.00
N THR A 184 -14.58 1.94 16.18
CA THR A 184 -15.99 2.29 16.35
C THR A 184 -16.18 3.81 16.36
N PRO A 185 -17.41 4.32 16.14
CA PRO A 185 -17.72 5.74 16.35
C PRO A 185 -17.21 6.23 17.70
N ASP A 186 -16.75 7.47 17.72
CA ASP A 186 -16.08 8.04 18.87
C ASP A 186 -17.04 8.28 20.05
N ASP A 187 -16.70 7.76 21.23
CA ASP A 187 -17.58 7.69 22.40
C ASP A 187 -17.19 8.65 23.54
N GLY A 188 -16.18 9.50 23.33
CA GLY A 188 -15.65 10.37 24.38
C GLY A 188 -14.67 9.69 25.35
N LYS A 189 -14.52 8.35 25.31
CA LYS A 189 -13.89 7.57 26.38
C LYS A 189 -12.82 6.59 25.94
N ARG A 190 -12.91 6.03 24.72
CA ARG A 190 -11.93 5.06 24.20
C ARG A 190 -10.52 5.64 24.25
N ASP A 191 -9.54 4.80 24.55
CA ASP A 191 -8.14 5.22 24.49
C ASP A 191 -7.77 5.55 23.03
N VAL A 192 -6.93 6.56 22.84
CA VAL A 192 -6.46 7.00 21.52
C VAL A 192 -4.93 7.02 21.51
N GLN A 193 -4.33 6.90 20.33
CA GLN A 193 -2.90 7.17 20.20
C GLN A 193 -2.64 8.67 20.19
N GLY A 194 -1.54 9.09 20.83
CA GLY A 194 -1.00 10.44 20.71
C GLY A 194 0.03 10.53 19.59
N TRP A 195 0.60 11.71 19.38
CA TRP A 195 1.62 11.94 18.35
C TRP A 195 2.90 11.14 18.60
N HIS A 196 3.44 10.51 17.56
CA HIS A 196 4.65 9.71 17.62
C HIS A 196 5.28 9.46 16.24
N SER A 197 6.45 8.84 16.24
CA SER A 197 6.94 8.03 15.12
C SER A 197 7.02 6.57 15.54
N ASP A 198 6.74 5.66 14.62
CA ASP A 198 6.79 4.22 14.88
C ASP A 198 8.19 3.64 14.79
N PHE A 199 8.29 2.33 14.99
CA PHE A 199 9.52 1.58 14.80
C PHE A 199 10.09 1.84 13.39
N PRO A 200 11.41 2.07 13.25
CA PRO A 200 12.45 1.96 14.28
C PRO A 200 12.76 3.25 15.08
N TYR A 201 12.09 4.37 14.79
CA TYR A 201 12.40 5.68 15.38
C TYR A 201 11.80 5.86 16.79
N LEU A 202 10.57 5.40 17.01
CA LEU A 202 9.90 5.32 18.32
C LEU A 202 9.78 6.65 19.10
N TRP A 203 9.84 7.80 18.43
CA TRP A 203 9.69 9.09 19.10
C TRP A 203 8.30 9.24 19.69
N GLY A 204 8.19 9.73 20.92
CA GLY A 204 6.91 10.02 21.55
C GLY A 204 6.17 8.81 22.15
N ILE A 205 6.62 7.55 21.93
CA ILE A 205 5.99 6.34 22.51
C ILE A 205 6.65 5.90 23.82
N THR A 206 7.97 6.04 23.97
CA THR A 206 8.72 5.46 25.09
C THR A 206 8.47 6.19 26.41
N ARG A 207 7.95 5.48 27.42
CA ARG A 207 7.54 6.03 28.73
C ARG A 207 8.68 6.33 29.71
N LYS A 208 9.95 6.05 29.39
CA LYS A 208 11.08 6.24 30.34
C LYS A 208 12.18 7.15 29.76
N ARG A 209 12.45 8.23 30.51
CA ARG A 209 13.64 9.13 30.60
C ARG A 209 14.57 9.16 29.40
N ASP A 210 14.72 10.36 28.81
CA ASP A 210 15.90 11.02 28.19
C ASP A 210 16.94 10.23 27.35
N ASN A 211 16.88 8.90 27.29
CA ASN A 211 17.89 7.96 26.78
C ASN A 211 17.26 6.69 26.15
N ASP A 212 15.93 6.58 26.03
CA ASP A 212 15.25 5.40 25.46
C ASP A 212 14.80 5.61 24.00
N GLN A 213 15.23 6.72 23.37
CA GLN A 213 15.18 6.85 21.91
C GLN A 213 16.20 5.85 21.33
N ARG A 214 15.72 4.67 20.95
CA ARG A 214 16.53 3.56 20.42
C ARG A 214 16.97 3.79 18.97
N ILE A 215 17.16 5.04 18.58
CA ILE A 215 17.60 5.40 17.25
C ILE A 215 19.08 5.05 17.18
N PRO A 216 19.51 4.16 16.28
CA PRO A 216 20.92 3.86 16.14
C PRO A 216 21.71 5.15 15.86
N ALA A 217 22.83 5.32 16.56
CA ALA A 217 23.67 6.49 16.40
C ALA A 217 24.10 6.66 14.94
N GLY A 218 23.87 7.85 14.37
CA GLY A 218 24.20 8.18 12.98
C GLY A 218 23.09 7.94 11.95
N MET A 219 21.91 7.43 12.35
CA MET A 219 20.80 7.15 11.42
C MET A 219 19.75 8.28 11.36
N SER A 220 20.19 9.52 11.52
CA SER A 220 19.32 10.69 11.55
C SER A 220 19.12 11.31 10.18
N GLY A 221 17.87 11.39 9.71
CA GLY A 221 17.39 12.32 8.68
C GLY A 221 17.77 12.02 7.22
N GLU A 222 18.89 11.35 6.97
CA GLU A 222 19.36 11.06 5.60
C GLU A 222 19.05 9.63 5.13
N LEU A 223 18.79 8.70 6.05
CA LEU A 223 18.50 7.29 5.75
C LEU A 223 17.15 6.88 6.36
N SER A 224 16.22 6.49 5.49
CA SER A 224 14.98 5.84 5.89
C SER A 224 15.27 4.38 6.29
N MET A 225 14.88 3.99 7.50
CA MET A 225 15.15 2.65 8.05
C MET A 225 13.97 1.68 7.90
N GLY A 226 12.79 2.21 7.59
CA GLY A 226 11.57 1.43 7.49
C GLY A 226 10.43 2.25 6.91
N VAL A 227 9.45 1.55 6.38
CA VAL A 227 8.21 2.11 5.85
C VAL A 227 7.07 1.40 6.55
N GLN A 228 6.11 2.17 7.05
CA GLN A 228 4.81 1.61 7.42
C GLN A 228 3.92 1.58 6.20
N ARG A 229 3.13 0.52 6.12
CA ARG A 229 2.22 0.28 5.00
C ARG A 229 0.82 0.09 5.56
N ASN A 230 0.02 1.15 5.46
CA ASN A 230 -1.31 1.20 6.02
C ASN A 230 -2.34 0.90 4.92
N ILE A 231 -3.08 -0.19 5.08
CA ILE A 231 -4.10 -0.60 4.12
C ILE A 231 -5.46 -0.10 4.58
N CYS A 232 -6.10 0.71 3.75
CA CYS A 232 -7.44 1.22 4.01
C CYS A 232 -8.47 0.12 3.72
N VAL A 233 -8.88 -0.64 4.74
CA VAL A 233 -9.90 -1.69 4.59
C VAL A 233 -11.27 -1.08 4.27
N SER A 234 -11.57 0.08 4.86
CA SER A 234 -12.68 0.96 4.49
C SER A 234 -12.13 2.32 4.07
N GLU A 235 -12.99 3.19 3.52
CA GLU A 235 -12.60 4.58 3.25
C GLU A 235 -12.04 5.25 4.52
N PHE A 236 -10.97 6.03 4.36
CA PHE A 236 -10.38 6.88 5.38
C PHE A 236 -10.83 8.31 5.12
N THR A 237 -11.55 8.90 6.07
CA THR A 237 -11.95 10.30 6.07
C THR A 237 -11.63 10.96 7.41
N ARG A 238 -11.59 12.29 7.42
CA ARG A 238 -11.48 13.06 8.66
C ARG A 238 -12.51 12.67 9.72
N GLU A 239 -13.73 12.38 9.31
CA GLU A 239 -14.86 12.09 10.20
C GLU A 239 -14.84 10.67 10.75
N ASN A 240 -14.25 9.71 10.03
CA ASN A 240 -14.29 8.30 10.39
C ASN A 240 -13.01 7.79 11.07
N GLY A 241 -12.09 8.69 11.40
CA GLY A 241 -10.90 8.39 12.19
C GLY A 241 -9.68 8.01 11.36
N ALA A 242 -9.56 8.54 10.13
CA ALA A 242 -8.31 8.48 9.38
C ALA A 242 -7.12 8.98 10.22
N THR A 243 -5.97 8.34 10.02
CA THR A 243 -4.74 8.70 10.73
C THR A 243 -4.37 10.16 10.46
N CYS A 244 -4.07 10.89 11.53
CA CYS A 244 -3.49 12.22 11.43
C CYS A 244 -1.97 12.10 11.29
N PHE A 245 -1.42 12.85 10.33
CA PHE A 245 0.00 12.97 10.08
C PHE A 245 0.47 14.40 10.32
N LYS A 246 1.78 14.56 10.45
CA LYS A 246 2.42 15.86 10.27
C LYS A 246 3.33 15.75 9.05
N LEU A 247 2.90 16.28 7.91
CA LEU A 247 3.65 16.10 6.68
C LEU A 247 5.00 16.83 6.73
N GLY A 248 5.99 16.26 6.05
CA GLY A 248 7.36 16.77 6.01
C GLY A 248 8.21 16.49 7.25
N THR A 249 7.69 15.84 8.29
CA THR A 249 8.50 15.54 9.49
C THR A 249 9.37 14.31 9.37
N HIS A 250 9.23 13.53 8.30
CA HIS A 250 9.99 12.30 8.07
C HIS A 250 11.51 12.56 7.94
N VAL A 251 11.91 13.74 7.46
CA VAL A 251 13.32 14.19 7.42
C VAL A 251 13.80 14.82 8.72
N LEU A 252 12.88 15.11 9.65
CA LEU A 252 13.24 15.73 10.91
C LEU A 252 13.77 14.69 11.88
N ASN A 253 14.98 14.90 12.36
CA ASN A 253 15.57 14.08 13.41
C ASN A 253 15.08 14.50 14.81
N SER A 254 13.77 14.60 14.98
CA SER A 254 13.16 15.02 16.24
C SER A 254 11.78 14.43 16.42
N GLY A 255 11.42 14.14 17.67
CA GLY A 255 10.07 13.72 18.01
C GLY A 255 9.04 14.85 17.93
N PRO A 256 7.75 14.50 18.03
CA PRO A 256 6.67 15.49 18.04
C PRO A 256 6.75 16.39 19.29
N PRO A 257 6.24 17.63 19.20
CA PRO A 257 6.18 18.53 20.35
C PRO A 257 5.38 17.92 21.51
N THR A 258 5.85 18.12 22.73
CA THR A 258 5.22 17.52 23.92
C THR A 258 3.78 17.99 24.14
N GLU A 259 3.52 19.26 23.82
CA GLU A 259 2.23 19.93 23.93
C GLU A 259 1.20 19.44 22.91
N TRP A 260 1.63 18.72 21.87
CA TRP A 260 0.71 18.08 20.93
C TRP A 260 0.05 16.83 21.52
N GLY A 261 0.57 16.34 22.65
CA GLY A 261 0.08 15.12 23.27
C GLY A 261 0.72 13.89 22.65
N THR A 262 1.83 13.45 23.22
CA THR A 262 2.60 12.32 22.69
C THR A 262 1.95 10.97 23.01
N GLY A 263 2.29 9.94 22.23
CA GLY A 263 1.79 8.57 22.41
C GLY A 263 1.99 8.02 23.84
N SER A 264 3.12 8.35 24.48
CA SER A 264 3.46 7.93 25.84
C SER A 264 2.47 8.44 26.90
N ILE A 265 1.81 9.58 26.62
CA ILE A 265 0.82 10.23 27.49
C ILE A 265 -0.58 9.79 27.09
N TYR A 266 -0.96 9.97 25.82
CA TYR A 266 -2.34 9.79 25.37
C TYR A 266 -2.78 8.32 25.28
N ALA A 267 -1.84 7.38 25.13
CA ALA A 267 -2.13 5.94 25.20
C ALA A 267 -2.38 5.44 26.64
N GLN A 268 -2.44 6.32 27.64
CA GLN A 268 -2.77 5.94 29.01
C GLN A 268 -4.28 5.82 29.18
N ARG A 269 -4.71 4.73 29.83
CA ARG A 269 -6.11 4.41 30.04
C ARG A 269 -6.86 5.58 30.68
N GLY A 270 -7.92 6.05 30.01
CA GLY A 270 -8.78 7.13 30.52
C GLY A 270 -8.18 8.54 30.43
N HIS A 271 -6.95 8.70 29.94
CA HIS A 271 -6.33 10.03 29.77
C HIS A 271 -7.17 10.89 28.83
N ARG A 272 -7.59 10.31 27.71
CA ARG A 272 -8.45 10.96 26.72
C ARG A 272 -9.79 11.44 27.30
N ALA A 273 -10.44 10.64 28.15
CA ALA A 273 -11.69 11.04 28.80
C ALA A 273 -11.51 12.29 29.70
N ALA A 274 -10.30 12.47 30.27
CA ALA A 274 -9.99 13.60 31.15
C ALA A 274 -9.43 14.84 30.40
N HIS A 275 -8.75 14.65 29.27
CA HIS A 275 -7.99 15.71 28.59
C HIS A 275 -8.41 15.96 27.14
N GLY A 276 -9.34 15.19 26.60
CA GLY A 276 -9.79 15.29 25.21
C GLY A 276 -8.91 14.52 24.23
N LEU A 277 -9.00 14.91 22.95
CA LEU A 277 -8.17 14.37 21.88
C LEU A 277 -6.78 15.03 21.88
N PRO A 278 -5.73 14.34 21.38
CA PRO A 278 -4.44 14.99 21.13
C PRO A 278 -4.61 16.14 20.13
N TYR A 279 -3.57 16.95 19.92
CA TYR A 279 -3.63 18.11 19.05
C TYR A 279 -4.19 17.79 17.65
N GLN A 280 -5.14 18.62 17.18
CA GLN A 280 -5.81 18.52 15.87
C GLN A 280 -5.85 19.88 15.15
N GLY A 281 -4.86 20.74 15.42
CA GLY A 281 -4.83 22.08 14.83
C GLY A 281 -4.47 22.09 13.34
N PRO A 282 -4.32 23.28 12.74
CA PRO A 282 -4.09 23.45 11.30
C PRO A 282 -2.86 22.72 10.76
N GLU A 283 -1.89 22.45 11.63
CA GLU A 283 -0.68 21.75 11.28
C GLU A 283 -0.85 20.22 11.21
N ALA A 284 -1.99 19.67 11.64
CA ALA A 284 -2.29 18.25 11.57
C ALA A 284 -2.98 17.92 10.23
N ASP A 285 -2.30 17.09 9.45
CA ASP A 285 -2.73 16.67 8.12
C ASP A 285 -3.54 15.37 8.23
N ILE A 286 -4.57 15.22 7.39
CA ILE A 286 -5.31 13.97 7.27
C ILE A 286 -5.20 13.54 5.82
N VAL A 287 -4.69 12.33 5.61
CA VAL A 287 -4.67 11.69 4.30
C VAL A 287 -5.96 10.91 4.14
N GLU A 288 -6.89 11.46 3.37
CA GLU A 288 -8.11 10.77 3.00
C GLU A 288 -7.86 9.83 1.83
N ALA A 289 -8.42 8.64 1.90
CA ALA A 289 -8.18 7.61 0.90
C ALA A 289 -9.39 6.67 0.78
N PRO A 290 -9.77 6.26 -0.44
CA PRO A 290 -10.82 5.26 -0.64
C PRO A 290 -10.39 3.89 -0.08
N ALA A 291 -11.37 3.00 0.13
CA ALA A 291 -11.08 1.60 0.48
C ALA A 291 -10.18 0.94 -0.58
N GLY A 292 -9.35 -0.01 -0.15
CA GLY A 292 -8.35 -0.67 -0.99
C GLY A 292 -7.10 0.17 -1.29
N SER A 293 -6.98 1.36 -0.70
CA SER A 293 -5.76 2.17 -0.83
C SER A 293 -4.66 1.66 0.09
N ILE A 294 -3.43 1.88 -0.33
CA ILE A 294 -2.23 1.73 0.51
C ILE A 294 -1.62 3.10 0.73
N ILE A 295 -1.42 3.48 1.99
CA ILE A 295 -0.71 4.69 2.42
C ILE A 295 0.64 4.29 3.03
#